data_AF-A0A817H1X0-F1
#
_entry.id   AF-A0A817H1X0-F1
#
_cell.length_a   1.000
_cell.length_b   1.000
_cell.length_c   1.000
_cell.angle_alpha   90.00
_cell.angle_beta   90.00
_cell.angle_gamma   90.00
#
_symmetry.space_group_name_H-M   'P 1'
#
loop_
_entity.id
_entity.type
_entity.pdbx_description
1 polymer ?
#
loop_
_entity_poly.entity_id
_entity_poly.type
_entity_poly.pdbx_seq_one_letter_code
_entity_poly.pdbx_strand_id
1 'polypeptide(L)'
;MNDHNELQKPSINSSDEQHQEICKKLKWYENPVLQTPKSFRAKTTTYSSFCTSLCIGILIILVLPIILTVFILFLLLWILPGFGRFYERYAEARDRKKYYPAVDEMKHWGPNNKLLHVVHLRAPESKLPSIIYLSGMGISMYYVKPLLLKFVEFMDEPIEILSFDLPGYGASEPPNNWNTENLESELLLLKQIFTKSRLRKPFILIGGSIGGLLAHLYYLMYPEDVAGIILLDPTPSTVFERESPVVTDMNRARFICRIMARAASWGLLRPVSFLLDYFRVGDFGYFFRPSHPGYIALLMTQTMLEKLENQLRCCYTIPDYILKLQKDATIRRDLPLLVVGATDSTKKRPRGGLTGDETLQWWLDNQQLFLRSSDNAGFIFRTDYNHVQCVLDMELAANATKAILTQIHNKIIH
;
A
#
# COMPACT_ATOMS: atom_id res chain seq x y z
N MET A 1 -32.73 79.71 8.07
CA MET A 1 -32.44 81.12 8.37
C MET A 1 -31.62 81.12 9.65
N ASN A 2 -30.30 81.25 9.48
CA ASN A 2 -29.22 81.67 10.42
C ASN A 2 -29.19 81.08 11.85
N ASP A 3 -28.06 80.73 12.46
CA ASP A 3 -26.64 80.78 12.11
C ASP A 3 -25.88 79.89 13.11
N HIS A 4 -24.68 79.51 12.71
CA HIS A 4 -23.69 78.73 13.46
C HIS A 4 -23.46 79.15 14.92
N ASN A 5 -23.13 78.17 15.78
CA ASN A 5 -22.18 78.41 16.87
C ASN A 5 -21.24 77.21 17.02
N GLU A 6 -20.04 77.39 16.45
CA GLU A 6 -18.87 76.53 16.54
C GLU A 6 -18.20 76.62 17.93
N LEU A 7 -17.58 75.50 18.30
CA LEU A 7 -16.67 75.35 19.42
C LEU A 7 -15.42 76.25 19.27
N GLN A 8 -15.04 76.97 20.33
CA GLN A 8 -13.66 77.43 20.51
C GLN A 8 -13.12 77.17 21.92
N LYS A 9 -11.90 76.61 21.95
CA LYS A 9 -11.06 76.25 23.10
C LYS A 9 -10.61 77.50 23.88
N PRO A 10 -10.34 77.38 25.20
CA PRO A 10 -9.66 78.44 25.92
C PRO A 10 -8.15 78.46 25.60
N SER A 11 -7.65 79.67 25.32
CA SER A 11 -6.24 80.01 25.08
C SER A 11 -5.40 79.91 26.36
N ILE A 12 -4.32 79.12 26.33
CA ILE A 12 -3.26 79.13 27.35
C ILE A 12 -2.02 79.68 26.67
N ASN A 13 -1.85 81.01 26.70
CA ASN A 13 -0.68 81.75 26.22
C ASN A 13 -0.19 82.69 27.32
N SER A 14 0.13 82.17 28.52
CA SER A 14 0.66 82.97 29.63
C SER A 14 1.97 82.47 30.25
N SER A 15 2.57 81.37 29.74
CA SER A 15 3.83 80.82 30.25
C SER A 15 5.08 81.26 29.49
N ASP A 16 4.93 81.70 28.23
CA ASP A 16 6.08 82.04 27.38
C ASP A 16 6.61 83.47 27.62
N GLU A 17 5.74 84.42 27.95
CA GLU A 17 6.16 85.81 28.22
C GLU A 17 6.94 85.93 29.54
N GLN A 18 6.53 85.22 30.59
CA GLN A 18 7.28 85.18 31.86
C GLN A 18 8.65 84.50 31.71
N HIS A 19 8.78 83.50 30.82
CA HIS A 19 10.05 82.81 30.59
C HIS A 19 11.06 83.66 29.82
N GLN A 20 10.59 84.45 28.85
CA GLN A 20 11.44 85.36 28.08
C GLN A 20 11.95 86.56 28.90
N GLU A 21 11.18 87.03 29.88
CA GLU A 21 11.58 88.16 30.73
C GLU A 21 12.59 87.77 31.82
N ILE A 22 12.52 86.53 32.33
CA ILE A 22 13.55 85.95 33.21
C ILE A 22 14.88 85.77 32.46
N CYS A 23 14.84 85.32 31.19
CA CYS A 23 16.04 85.14 30.37
C CYS A 23 16.75 86.45 30.03
N LYS A 24 16.03 87.58 29.93
CA LYS A 24 16.64 88.91 29.68
C LYS A 24 17.42 89.50 30.87
N LYS A 25 17.20 89.01 32.10
CA LYS A 25 17.85 89.54 33.32
C LYS A 25 19.16 88.85 33.71
N LEU A 26 19.58 87.78 33.03
CA LEU A 26 20.81 87.03 33.36
C LEU A 26 21.99 87.43 32.46
N LYS A 27 22.46 88.68 32.59
CA LYS A 27 23.69 89.20 31.96
C LYS A 27 24.97 88.85 32.75
N TRP A 28 25.23 87.56 32.99
CA TRP A 28 26.52 87.14 33.58
C TRP A 28 27.14 85.90 32.96
N TYR A 29 26.63 85.43 31.82
CA TYR A 29 27.18 84.26 31.13
C TYR A 29 27.67 84.58 29.71
N GLU A 30 28.50 85.62 29.59
CA GLU A 30 29.34 85.88 28.41
C GLU A 30 30.82 85.69 28.79
N ASN A 31 31.15 84.51 29.33
CA ASN A 31 32.54 84.14 29.60
C ASN A 31 33.11 83.36 28.39
N PRO A 32 34.12 83.87 27.66
CA PRO A 32 34.68 83.20 26.47
C PRO A 32 35.32 81.83 26.74
N VAL A 33 35.51 81.47 28.01
CA VAL A 33 36.20 80.24 28.44
C VAL A 33 35.29 79.01 28.45
N LEU A 34 33.96 79.17 28.37
CA LEU A 34 32.99 78.05 28.47
C LEU A 34 32.28 77.70 27.16
N GLN A 35 32.67 78.30 26.03
CA GLN A 35 32.20 77.85 24.72
C GLN A 35 32.98 76.59 24.29
N THR A 36 32.37 75.42 24.45
CA THR A 36 32.86 74.18 23.83
C THR A 36 33.05 74.41 22.33
N PRO A 37 34.16 73.95 21.71
CA PRO A 37 34.43 74.24 20.32
C PRO A 37 33.33 73.70 19.41
N LYS A 38 32.92 74.49 18.41
CA LYS A 38 31.91 74.12 17.38
C LYS A 38 32.26 72.84 16.61
N SER A 39 33.46 72.27 16.77
CA SER A 39 33.88 70.99 16.17
C SER A 39 33.28 69.74 16.84
N PHE A 40 32.63 69.85 18.01
CA PHE A 40 32.04 68.67 18.68
C PHE A 40 30.62 68.34 18.18
N ARG A 41 29.84 69.34 17.76
CA ARG A 41 28.44 69.15 17.32
C ARG A 41 28.28 68.54 15.93
N ALA A 42 29.33 68.62 15.09
CA ALA A 42 29.37 67.96 13.78
C ALA A 42 29.73 66.47 13.86
N LYS A 43 30.31 66.00 14.98
CA LYS A 43 30.68 64.59 15.19
C LYS A 43 29.55 63.76 15.80
N THR A 44 28.66 64.34 16.61
CA THR A 44 27.58 63.57 17.26
C THR A 44 26.51 63.05 16.30
N THR A 45 26.21 63.77 15.22
CA THR A 45 25.22 63.34 14.20
C THR A 45 25.79 62.22 13.31
N THR A 46 27.08 62.26 13.00
CA THR A 46 27.80 61.21 12.25
C THR A 46 28.04 59.97 13.11
N TYR A 47 28.33 60.11 14.42
CA TYR A 47 28.46 58.97 15.33
C TYR A 47 27.12 58.28 15.61
N SER A 48 26.01 59.03 15.71
CA SER A 48 24.66 58.44 15.84
C SER A 48 24.28 57.65 14.59
N SER A 49 24.48 58.19 13.38
CA SER A 49 24.15 57.47 12.15
C SER A 49 25.09 56.27 11.93
N PHE A 50 26.38 56.41 12.24
CA PHE A 50 27.36 55.33 12.13
C PHE A 50 27.09 54.19 13.12
N CYS A 51 26.80 54.48 14.39
CA CYS A 51 26.41 53.47 15.38
C CYS A 51 25.10 52.78 14.99
N THR A 52 24.12 53.52 14.46
CA THR A 52 22.85 52.94 14.01
C THR A 52 23.07 52.05 12.79
N SER A 53 23.86 52.47 11.80
CA SER A 53 24.23 51.66 10.63
C SER A 53 25.08 50.44 10.99
N LEU A 54 25.99 50.54 11.96
CA LEU A 54 26.80 49.43 12.44
C LEU A 54 25.95 48.42 13.23
N CYS A 55 25.05 48.89 14.10
CA CYS A 55 24.10 48.04 14.82
C CYS A 55 23.11 47.35 13.86
N ILE A 56 22.59 48.06 12.86
CA ILE A 56 21.75 47.47 11.80
C ILE A 56 22.55 46.45 11.00
N GLY A 57 23.80 46.73 10.65
CA GLY A 57 24.68 45.81 9.94
C GLY A 57 24.94 44.53 10.73
N ILE A 58 25.26 44.63 12.02
CA ILE A 58 25.46 43.49 12.92
C ILE A 58 24.15 42.71 13.11
N LEU A 59 23.02 43.39 13.26
CA LEU A 59 21.70 42.76 13.36
C LEU A 59 21.36 41.99 12.09
N ILE A 60 21.61 42.55 10.90
CA ILE A 60 21.39 41.85 9.63
C ILE A 60 22.30 40.62 9.52
N ILE A 61 23.59 40.75 9.86
CA ILE A 61 24.54 39.63 9.80
C ILE A 61 24.14 38.49 10.76
N LEU A 62 23.58 38.80 11.93
CA LEU A 62 23.17 37.79 12.91
C LEU A 62 21.75 37.24 12.66
N VAL A 63 20.80 38.07 12.23
CA VAL A 63 19.37 37.71 12.12
C VAL A 63 19.01 37.16 10.74
N LEU A 64 19.62 37.65 9.66
CA LEU A 64 19.32 37.20 8.29
C LEU A 64 19.63 35.70 8.08
N PRO A 65 20.75 35.14 8.55
CA PRO A 65 21.01 33.70 8.44
C PRO A 65 19.98 32.87 9.22
N ILE A 66 19.51 33.37 10.37
CA ILE A 66 18.49 32.69 11.17
C ILE A 66 17.16 32.68 10.42
N ILE A 67 16.73 33.82 9.86
CA ILE A 67 15.50 33.91 9.05
C ILE A 67 15.61 33.01 7.82
N LEU A 68 16.75 33.01 7.11
CA LEU A 68 16.99 32.13 5.96
C LEU A 68 16.96 30.65 6.37
N THR A 69 17.56 30.30 7.50
CA THR A 69 17.54 28.92 8.01
C THR A 69 16.12 28.49 8.37
N VAL A 70 15.36 29.31 9.09
CA VAL A 70 13.95 29.05 9.42
C VAL A 70 13.12 28.94 8.14
N PHE A 71 13.36 29.79 7.14
CA PHE A 71 12.69 29.74 5.86
C PHE A 71 13.03 28.47 5.06
N ILE A 72 14.31 28.08 4.99
CA ILE A 72 14.74 26.83 4.36
C ILE A 72 14.13 25.63 5.09
N LEU A 73 14.13 25.62 6.42
CA LEU A 73 13.47 24.58 7.21
C LEU A 73 11.95 24.56 6.95
N PHE A 74 11.31 25.71 6.82
CA PHE A 74 9.90 25.81 6.43
C PHE A 74 9.65 25.24 5.03
N LEU A 75 10.48 25.58 4.04
CA LEU A 75 10.40 25.02 2.69
C LEU A 75 10.57 23.48 2.70
N LEU A 76 11.55 22.98 3.45
CA LEU A 76 11.84 21.55 3.57
C LEU A 76 10.74 20.79 4.33
N LEU A 77 10.16 21.40 5.38
CA LEU A 77 9.13 20.78 6.21
C LEU A 77 7.73 20.83 5.61
N TRP A 78 7.41 21.88 4.84
CA TRP A 78 6.02 22.12 4.39
C TRP A 78 5.87 22.06 2.87
N ILE A 79 6.80 22.66 2.12
CA ILE A 79 6.67 22.71 0.65
C ILE A 79 7.10 21.38 0.03
N LEU A 80 8.21 20.80 0.46
CA LEU A 80 8.71 19.54 -0.11
C LEU A 80 7.71 18.37 0.08
N PRO A 81 7.12 18.15 1.26
CA PRO A 81 6.13 17.08 1.45
C PRO A 81 4.82 17.38 0.73
N GLY A 82 4.36 18.64 0.73
CA GLY A 82 3.17 19.05 -0.02
C GLY A 82 3.33 18.79 -1.52
N PHE A 83 4.49 19.11 -2.08
CA PHE A 83 4.84 18.81 -3.46
C PHE A 83 4.91 17.31 -3.72
N GLY A 84 5.55 16.54 -2.83
CA GLY A 84 5.62 15.07 -2.95
C GLY A 84 4.24 14.40 -2.96
N ARG A 85 3.33 14.83 -2.08
CA ARG A 85 1.94 14.35 -2.06
C ARG A 85 1.18 14.71 -3.34
N PHE A 86 1.33 15.94 -3.82
CA PHE A 86 0.71 16.37 -5.08
C PHE A 86 1.25 15.56 -6.26
N TYR A 87 2.58 15.42 -6.35
CA TYR A 87 3.26 14.64 -7.36
C TYR A 87 2.78 13.18 -7.36
N GLU A 88 2.69 12.54 -6.19
CA GLU A 88 2.19 11.16 -6.12
C GLU A 88 0.77 11.04 -6.64
N ARG A 89 -0.15 11.90 -6.18
CA ARG A 89 -1.55 11.85 -6.62
C ARG A 89 -1.67 12.06 -8.13
N TYR A 90 -0.90 12.99 -8.69
CA TYR A 90 -0.84 13.22 -10.13
C TYR A 90 -0.26 12.00 -10.87
N ALA A 91 0.88 11.49 -10.43
CA ALA A 91 1.58 10.39 -11.08
C ALA A 91 0.78 9.08 -10.99
N GLU A 92 0.15 8.80 -9.85
CA GLU A 92 -0.76 7.66 -9.68
C GLU A 92 -1.97 7.79 -10.60
N ALA A 93 -2.62 8.96 -10.67
CA ALA A 93 -3.74 9.18 -11.59
C ALA A 93 -3.33 9.00 -13.06
N ARG A 94 -2.16 9.52 -13.44
CA ARG A 94 -1.57 9.31 -14.77
C ARG A 94 -1.36 7.82 -15.06
N ASP A 95 -0.75 7.09 -14.12
CA ASP A 95 -0.41 5.68 -14.33
C ASP A 95 -1.66 4.79 -14.32
N ARG A 96 -2.63 5.03 -13.43
CA ARG A 96 -3.94 4.36 -13.45
C ARG A 96 -4.70 4.61 -14.76
N LYS A 97 -4.60 5.82 -15.33
CA LYS A 97 -5.18 6.12 -16.64
C LYS A 97 -4.42 5.45 -17.78
N LYS A 98 -3.09 5.47 -17.75
CA LYS A 98 -2.22 4.88 -18.77
C LYS A 98 -2.37 3.36 -18.84
N TYR A 99 -2.47 2.72 -17.68
CA TYR A 99 -2.59 1.28 -17.55
C TYR A 99 -4.02 0.87 -17.20
N TYR A 100 -5.02 1.68 -17.53
CA TYR A 100 -6.40 1.35 -17.23
C TYR A 100 -6.79 0.03 -17.93
N PRO A 101 -7.41 -0.94 -17.22
CA PRO A 101 -7.86 -2.18 -17.84
C PRO A 101 -8.88 -1.93 -18.95
N ALA A 102 -9.18 -2.96 -19.74
CA ALA A 102 -10.27 -2.83 -20.71
C ALA A 102 -11.59 -2.51 -19.98
N VAL A 103 -12.47 -1.72 -20.59
CA VAL A 103 -13.70 -1.23 -19.94
C VAL A 103 -14.58 -2.39 -19.46
N ASP A 104 -14.60 -3.47 -20.22
CA ASP A 104 -15.31 -4.71 -19.89
C ASP A 104 -14.65 -5.52 -18.77
N GLU A 105 -13.40 -5.25 -18.41
CA GLU A 105 -12.71 -5.86 -17.27
C GLU A 105 -12.99 -5.12 -15.95
N MET A 106 -13.57 -3.91 -16.00
CA MET A 106 -13.92 -3.15 -14.81
C MET A 106 -15.39 -3.41 -14.43
N LYS A 107 -15.62 -4.15 -13.34
CA LYS A 107 -16.95 -4.61 -12.92
C LYS A 107 -17.36 -4.03 -11.57
N HIS A 108 -18.62 -3.59 -11.45
CA HIS A 108 -19.22 -3.14 -10.19
C HIS A 108 -19.59 -4.31 -9.26
N TRP A 109 -18.58 -5.11 -8.92
CA TRP A 109 -18.71 -6.35 -8.16
C TRP A 109 -18.16 -6.23 -6.74
N GLY A 110 -17.53 -5.12 -6.39
CA GLY A 110 -17.01 -4.86 -5.06
C GLY A 110 -18.07 -4.47 -4.03
N PRO A 111 -17.68 -4.36 -2.75
CA PRO A 111 -18.54 -3.84 -1.69
C PRO A 111 -19.00 -2.41 -2.03
N ASN A 112 -20.22 -2.03 -1.67
CA ASN A 112 -20.77 -0.69 -1.97
C ASN A 112 -20.68 -0.30 -3.47
N ASN A 113 -20.83 -1.28 -4.36
CA ASN A 113 -20.77 -1.09 -5.82
C ASN A 113 -19.43 -0.57 -6.35
N LYS A 114 -18.34 -0.79 -5.60
CA LYS A 114 -16.97 -0.47 -6.03
C LYS A 114 -16.58 -1.27 -7.27
N LEU A 115 -15.79 -0.64 -8.13
CA LEU A 115 -15.20 -1.25 -9.32
C LEU A 115 -14.08 -2.21 -8.93
N LEU A 116 -14.15 -3.42 -9.45
CA LEU A 116 -13.09 -4.42 -9.39
C LEU A 116 -12.56 -4.68 -10.79
N HIS A 117 -11.26 -4.86 -10.89
CA HIS A 117 -10.60 -5.34 -12.09
C HIS A 117 -10.72 -6.87 -12.15
N VAL A 118 -11.46 -7.35 -13.14
CA VAL A 118 -11.84 -8.75 -13.32
C VAL A 118 -11.42 -9.20 -14.70
N VAL A 119 -10.63 -10.28 -14.75
CA VAL A 119 -10.24 -10.95 -15.99
C VAL A 119 -11.09 -12.21 -16.12
N HIS A 120 -11.95 -12.24 -17.14
CA HIS A 120 -12.82 -13.38 -17.45
C HIS A 120 -12.51 -13.90 -18.84
N LEU A 121 -11.69 -14.95 -18.92
CA LEU A 121 -11.39 -15.67 -20.15
C LEU A 121 -12.56 -16.64 -20.41
N ARG A 122 -13.42 -16.29 -21.37
CA ARG A 122 -14.63 -17.07 -21.67
C ARG A 122 -14.34 -18.19 -22.66
N ALA A 123 -14.94 -19.35 -22.39
CA ALA A 123 -14.99 -20.48 -23.31
C ALA A 123 -16.43 -21.04 -23.29
N PRO A 124 -17.41 -20.39 -23.93
CA PRO A 124 -18.83 -20.77 -23.86
C PRO A 124 -19.12 -22.19 -24.38
N GLU A 125 -18.26 -22.73 -25.24
CA GLU A 125 -18.28 -24.08 -25.77
C GLU A 125 -17.72 -25.13 -24.79
N SER A 126 -17.02 -24.70 -23.73
CA SER A 126 -16.38 -25.60 -22.79
C SER A 126 -17.40 -26.41 -22.00
N LYS A 127 -17.18 -27.72 -21.95
CA LYS A 127 -17.95 -28.64 -21.10
C LYS A 127 -17.27 -28.87 -19.75
N LEU A 128 -16.06 -28.37 -19.57
CA LEU A 128 -15.29 -28.51 -18.33
C LEU A 128 -15.84 -27.58 -17.23
N PRO A 129 -15.67 -27.94 -15.94
CA PRO A 129 -15.89 -26.99 -14.85
C PRO A 129 -15.08 -25.71 -15.07
N SER A 130 -15.71 -24.54 -14.88
CA SER A 130 -14.99 -23.27 -14.96
C SER A 130 -13.93 -23.20 -13.86
N ILE A 131 -12.87 -22.43 -14.08
CA ILE A 131 -11.79 -22.20 -13.13
C ILE A 131 -11.94 -20.83 -12.50
N ILE A 132 -11.70 -20.75 -11.20
CA ILE A 132 -11.48 -19.48 -10.50
C ILE A 132 -10.06 -19.49 -9.94
N TYR A 133 -9.23 -18.56 -10.41
CA TYR A 133 -7.85 -18.38 -9.96
C TYR A 133 -7.77 -17.25 -8.92
N LEU A 134 -7.32 -17.57 -7.70
CA LEU A 134 -7.12 -16.64 -6.59
C LEU A 134 -5.63 -16.33 -6.44
N SER A 135 -5.29 -15.07 -6.70
CA SER A 135 -3.90 -14.59 -6.65
C SER A 135 -3.37 -14.49 -5.22
N GLY A 136 -2.05 -14.61 -5.09
CA GLY A 136 -1.34 -14.39 -3.84
C GLY A 136 -1.28 -12.91 -3.43
N MET A 137 -0.73 -12.69 -2.23
CA MET A 137 -0.56 -11.36 -1.66
C MET A 137 0.36 -10.50 -2.55
N GLY A 138 -0.07 -9.27 -2.86
CA GLY A 138 0.71 -8.30 -3.61
C GLY A 138 0.78 -8.56 -5.12
N ILE A 139 0.04 -9.53 -5.63
CA ILE A 139 -0.04 -9.84 -7.07
C ILE A 139 -1.33 -9.24 -7.62
N SER A 140 -1.25 -8.60 -8.79
CA SER A 140 -2.43 -8.04 -9.47
C SER A 140 -2.62 -8.61 -10.87
N MET A 141 -3.77 -8.34 -11.47
CA MET A 141 -4.15 -8.77 -12.82
C MET A 141 -3.24 -8.21 -13.92
N TYR A 142 -2.50 -7.12 -13.67
CA TYR A 142 -1.44 -6.68 -14.58
C TYR A 142 -0.33 -7.72 -14.76
N TYR A 143 -0.10 -8.51 -13.72
CA TYR A 143 0.85 -9.60 -13.74
C TYR A 143 0.20 -10.93 -14.11
N VAL A 144 -1.02 -11.18 -13.63
CA VAL A 144 -1.70 -12.48 -13.76
C VAL A 144 -2.38 -12.67 -15.11
N LYS A 145 -2.91 -11.63 -15.75
CA LYS A 145 -3.60 -11.78 -17.04
C LYS A 145 -2.74 -12.48 -18.11
N PRO A 146 -1.47 -12.09 -18.36
CA PRO A 146 -0.61 -12.81 -19.29
C PRO A 146 -0.35 -14.26 -18.88
N LEU A 147 -0.32 -14.54 -17.57
CA LEU A 147 -0.14 -15.90 -17.04
C LEU A 147 -1.37 -16.76 -17.31
N LEU A 148 -2.58 -16.24 -17.12
CA LEU A 148 -3.81 -16.99 -17.43
C LEU A 148 -3.95 -17.29 -18.92
N LEU A 149 -3.45 -16.42 -19.80
CA LEU A 149 -3.41 -16.72 -21.23
C LEU A 149 -2.49 -17.92 -21.52
N LYS A 150 -1.29 -17.97 -20.92
CA LYS A 150 -0.40 -19.13 -21.00
C LYS A 150 -1.03 -20.39 -20.41
N PHE A 151 -1.75 -20.27 -19.29
CA PHE A 151 -2.48 -21.39 -18.72
C PHE A 151 -3.42 -22.01 -19.76
N VAL A 152 -4.20 -21.18 -20.47
CA VAL A 152 -5.13 -21.66 -21.51
C VAL A 152 -4.38 -22.36 -22.65
N GLU A 153 -3.21 -21.85 -23.05
CA GLU A 153 -2.35 -22.49 -24.08
C GLU A 153 -1.87 -23.89 -23.66
N PHE A 154 -1.72 -24.16 -22.35
CA PHE A 154 -1.32 -25.46 -21.83
C PHE A 154 -2.49 -26.43 -21.63
N MET A 155 -3.75 -26.00 -21.78
CA MET A 155 -4.91 -26.87 -21.66
C MET A 155 -5.23 -27.60 -22.97
N ASP A 156 -5.71 -28.84 -22.87
CA ASP A 156 -6.00 -29.68 -24.05
C ASP A 156 -7.34 -29.33 -24.72
N GLU A 157 -8.24 -28.70 -23.96
CA GLU A 157 -9.58 -28.28 -24.40
C GLU A 157 -9.85 -26.84 -23.93
N PRO A 158 -10.75 -26.10 -24.62
CA PRO A 158 -11.17 -24.77 -24.18
C PRO A 158 -11.68 -24.79 -22.74
N ILE A 159 -11.28 -23.81 -21.94
CA ILE A 159 -11.66 -23.69 -20.53
C ILE A 159 -12.00 -22.26 -20.16
N GLU A 160 -13.05 -22.10 -19.35
CA GLU A 160 -13.47 -20.81 -18.85
C GLU A 160 -12.71 -20.50 -17.54
N ILE A 161 -12.10 -19.31 -17.44
CA ILE A 161 -11.30 -18.91 -16.29
C ILE A 161 -11.69 -17.51 -15.81
N LEU A 162 -11.88 -17.36 -14.50
CA LEU A 162 -12.11 -16.08 -13.84
C LEU A 162 -11.00 -15.78 -12.84
N SER A 163 -10.50 -14.55 -12.85
CA SER A 163 -9.66 -14.00 -11.79
C SER A 163 -9.92 -12.50 -11.61
N PHE A 164 -9.49 -11.92 -10.50
CA PHE A 164 -9.75 -10.53 -10.17
C PHE A 164 -8.75 -9.97 -9.16
N ASP A 165 -8.60 -8.65 -9.17
CA ASP A 165 -7.91 -7.90 -8.14
C ASP A 165 -8.82 -7.71 -6.93
N LEU A 166 -8.35 -8.06 -5.73
CA LEU A 166 -9.03 -7.70 -4.47
C LEU A 166 -9.07 -6.16 -4.30
N PRO A 167 -10.01 -5.61 -3.50
CA PRO A 167 -10.09 -4.18 -3.24
C PRO A 167 -8.74 -3.57 -2.84
N GLY A 168 -8.34 -2.52 -3.57
CA GLY A 168 -7.07 -1.79 -3.43
C GLY A 168 -5.84 -2.42 -4.07
N TYR A 169 -5.96 -3.60 -4.67
CA TYR A 169 -4.95 -4.15 -5.59
C TYR A 169 -5.15 -3.66 -7.01
N GLY A 170 -4.04 -3.49 -7.73
CA GLY A 170 -4.03 -3.16 -9.16
C GLY A 170 -4.98 -2.02 -9.50
N ALA A 171 -5.97 -2.31 -10.34
CA ALA A 171 -6.98 -1.35 -10.76
C ALA A 171 -8.29 -1.40 -9.97
N SER A 172 -8.46 -2.37 -9.05
CA SER A 172 -9.63 -2.42 -8.18
C SER A 172 -9.65 -1.24 -7.21
N GLU A 173 -10.83 -0.66 -7.02
CA GLU A 173 -11.00 0.43 -6.07
C GLU A 173 -10.76 -0.05 -4.63
N PRO A 174 -10.12 0.77 -3.77
CA PRO A 174 -9.99 0.45 -2.36
C PRO A 174 -11.35 0.52 -1.64
N PRO A 175 -11.48 -0.18 -0.50
CA PRO A 175 -12.64 -0.03 0.37
C PRO A 175 -12.68 1.38 0.97
N ASN A 176 -13.85 1.81 1.42
CA ASN A 176 -13.99 3.11 2.11
C ASN A 176 -13.28 3.11 3.48
N ASN A 177 -13.15 1.95 4.11
CA ASN A 177 -12.51 1.80 5.41
C ASN A 177 -11.76 0.47 5.49
N TRP A 178 -10.44 0.51 5.60
CA TRP A 178 -9.62 -0.69 5.75
C TRP A 178 -9.89 -1.47 7.04
N ASN A 179 -10.49 -0.85 8.07
CA ASN A 179 -10.81 -1.54 9.32
C ASN A 179 -12.02 -2.47 9.24
N THR A 180 -12.86 -2.34 8.20
CA THR A 180 -13.97 -3.27 7.97
C THR A 180 -13.55 -4.48 7.14
N GLU A 181 -12.38 -4.42 6.51
CA GLU A 181 -11.79 -5.56 5.81
C GLU A 181 -11.23 -6.51 6.87
N ASN A 182 -11.78 -7.72 6.92
CA ASN A 182 -11.30 -8.86 7.68
C ASN A 182 -11.47 -10.14 6.84
N LEU A 183 -11.05 -11.29 7.37
CA LEU A 183 -11.14 -12.55 6.64
C LEU A 183 -12.58 -12.91 6.25
N GLU A 184 -13.54 -12.69 7.14
CA GLU A 184 -14.96 -12.96 6.88
C GLU A 184 -15.50 -12.06 5.77
N SER A 185 -15.19 -10.77 5.78
CA SER A 185 -15.59 -9.85 4.71
C SER A 185 -14.93 -10.20 3.38
N GLU A 186 -13.67 -10.68 3.39
CA GLU A 186 -13.02 -11.19 2.18
C GLU A 186 -13.74 -12.42 1.63
N LEU A 187 -14.09 -13.39 2.47
CA LEU A 187 -14.85 -14.59 2.04
C LEU A 187 -16.25 -14.24 1.53
N LEU A 188 -16.95 -13.31 2.17
CA LEU A 188 -18.24 -12.78 1.70
C LEU A 188 -18.09 -12.07 0.34
N LEU A 189 -17.00 -11.33 0.16
CA LEU A 189 -16.69 -10.71 -1.13
C LEU A 189 -16.45 -11.76 -2.22
N LEU A 190 -15.70 -12.83 -1.94
CA LEU A 190 -15.52 -13.94 -2.88
C LEU A 190 -16.87 -14.53 -3.29
N LYS A 191 -17.74 -14.81 -2.30
CA LYS A 191 -19.09 -15.33 -2.57
C LYS A 191 -19.91 -14.38 -3.47
N GLN A 192 -19.83 -13.08 -3.21
CA GLN A 192 -20.49 -12.06 -4.02
C GLN A 192 -19.95 -12.06 -5.47
N ILE A 193 -18.62 -12.07 -5.64
CA ILE A 193 -17.97 -12.07 -6.95
C ILE A 193 -18.36 -13.32 -7.74
N PHE A 194 -18.28 -14.50 -7.13
CA PHE A 194 -18.58 -15.76 -7.81
C PHE A 194 -20.06 -15.82 -8.19
N THR A 195 -20.96 -15.31 -7.34
CA THR A 195 -22.39 -15.20 -7.68
C THR A 195 -22.63 -14.24 -8.84
N LYS A 196 -22.02 -13.05 -8.82
CA LYS A 196 -22.15 -12.05 -9.89
C LYS A 196 -21.53 -12.50 -11.22
N SER A 197 -20.52 -13.35 -11.16
CA SER A 197 -19.86 -13.90 -12.35
C SER A 197 -20.74 -14.82 -13.18
N ARG A 198 -21.78 -15.43 -12.55
CA ARG A 198 -22.67 -16.43 -13.17
C ARG A 198 -21.92 -17.62 -13.78
N LEU A 199 -20.75 -17.95 -13.25
CA LEU A 199 -20.04 -19.16 -13.63
C LEU A 199 -20.89 -20.39 -13.33
N ARG A 200 -20.77 -21.40 -14.19
CA ARG A 200 -21.43 -22.69 -13.99
C ARG A 200 -20.80 -23.38 -12.78
N LYS A 201 -21.63 -23.73 -11.80
CA LYS A 201 -21.24 -24.55 -10.65
C LYS A 201 -21.43 -26.05 -10.96
N PRO A 202 -20.65 -26.93 -10.32
CA PRO A 202 -19.50 -26.61 -9.46
C PRO A 202 -18.26 -26.20 -10.29
N PHE A 203 -17.39 -25.34 -9.74
CA PHE A 203 -16.17 -24.84 -10.39
C PHE A 203 -14.90 -25.36 -9.72
N ILE A 204 -13.74 -25.29 -10.40
CA ILE A 204 -12.44 -25.61 -9.82
C ILE A 204 -11.83 -24.33 -9.23
N LEU A 205 -11.32 -24.41 -8.00
CA LEU A 205 -10.56 -23.33 -7.37
C LEU A 205 -9.06 -23.58 -7.52
N ILE A 206 -8.32 -22.59 -8.01
CA ILE A 206 -6.86 -22.59 -8.01
C ILE A 206 -6.41 -21.42 -7.17
N GLY A 207 -5.59 -21.66 -6.14
CA GLY A 207 -5.15 -20.61 -5.23
C GLY A 207 -3.67 -20.70 -4.93
N GLY A 208 -2.95 -19.60 -5.13
CA GLY A 208 -1.53 -19.51 -4.83
C GLY A 208 -1.25 -18.76 -3.53
N SER A 209 -0.35 -19.28 -2.68
CA SER A 209 0.03 -18.61 -1.42
C SER A 209 -1.22 -18.29 -0.56
N ILE A 210 -1.46 -17.01 -0.21
CA ILE A 210 -2.67 -16.61 0.53
C ILE A 210 -3.97 -16.85 -0.27
N GLY A 211 -3.92 -16.80 -1.60
CA GLY A 211 -5.05 -17.16 -2.45
C GLY A 211 -5.43 -18.63 -2.29
N GLY A 212 -4.46 -19.49 -1.97
CA GLY A 212 -4.68 -20.89 -1.61
C GLY A 212 -5.42 -21.05 -0.30
N LEU A 213 -5.06 -20.25 0.72
CA LEU A 213 -5.83 -20.20 1.97
C LEU A 213 -7.27 -19.77 1.70
N LEU A 214 -7.47 -18.68 0.96
CA LEU A 214 -8.80 -18.18 0.64
C LEU A 214 -9.64 -19.19 -0.16
N ALA A 215 -9.04 -19.89 -1.12
CA ALA A 215 -9.69 -20.97 -1.88
C ALA A 215 -10.14 -22.10 -0.95
N HIS A 216 -9.24 -22.55 -0.06
CA HIS A 216 -9.54 -23.60 0.91
C HIS A 216 -10.68 -23.20 1.85
N LEU A 217 -10.59 -22.00 2.44
CA LEU A 217 -11.62 -21.49 3.35
C LEU A 217 -12.97 -21.30 2.65
N TYR A 218 -12.98 -20.83 1.41
CA TYR A 218 -14.21 -20.73 0.61
C TYR A 218 -14.87 -22.10 0.43
N TYR A 219 -14.08 -23.13 0.10
CA TYR A 219 -14.59 -24.49 -0.03
C TYR A 219 -15.19 -25.01 1.29
N LEU A 220 -14.52 -24.80 2.43
CA LEU A 220 -15.05 -25.24 3.72
C LEU A 220 -16.41 -24.60 4.04
N MET A 221 -16.65 -23.37 3.57
CA MET A 221 -17.92 -22.66 3.76
C MET A 221 -18.98 -23.01 2.70
N TYR A 222 -18.57 -23.31 1.47
CA TYR A 222 -19.46 -23.53 0.33
C TYR A 222 -19.04 -24.76 -0.48
N PRO A 223 -19.05 -25.98 0.12
CA PRO A 223 -18.49 -27.17 -0.52
C PRO A 223 -19.20 -27.55 -1.83
N GLU A 224 -20.51 -27.28 -1.93
CA GLU A 224 -21.33 -27.55 -3.13
C GLU A 224 -21.00 -26.66 -4.33
N ASP A 225 -20.34 -25.53 -4.12
CA ASP A 225 -19.93 -24.64 -5.21
C ASP A 225 -18.68 -25.17 -5.94
N VAL A 226 -17.96 -26.14 -5.36
CA VAL A 226 -16.59 -26.51 -5.74
C VAL A 226 -16.53 -27.95 -6.25
N ALA A 227 -15.87 -28.13 -7.40
CA ALA A 227 -15.67 -29.41 -8.07
C ALA A 227 -14.29 -30.03 -7.75
N GLY A 228 -13.30 -29.18 -7.48
CA GLY A 228 -11.94 -29.55 -7.10
C GLY A 228 -11.13 -28.33 -6.67
N ILE A 229 -10.01 -28.55 -5.97
CA ILE A 229 -9.14 -27.48 -5.48
C ILE A 229 -7.69 -27.80 -5.81
N ILE A 230 -6.96 -26.80 -6.29
CA ILE A 230 -5.52 -26.84 -6.53
C ILE A 230 -4.87 -25.73 -5.73
N LEU A 231 -3.99 -26.09 -4.80
CA LEU A 231 -3.30 -25.19 -3.90
C LEU A 231 -1.81 -25.13 -4.27
N LEU A 232 -1.37 -23.98 -4.79
CA LEU A 232 0.02 -23.75 -5.19
C LEU A 232 0.78 -23.05 -4.06
N ASP A 233 1.67 -23.79 -3.43
CA ASP A 233 2.43 -23.44 -2.23
C ASP A 233 1.61 -22.60 -1.24
N PRO A 234 0.44 -23.11 -0.79
CA PRO A 234 -0.55 -22.33 -0.06
C PRO A 234 -0.03 -21.87 1.30
N THR A 235 -0.53 -20.73 1.78
CA THR A 235 -0.27 -20.28 3.15
C THR A 235 -1.14 -21.08 4.13
N PRO A 236 -0.58 -21.90 5.02
CA PRO A 236 -1.39 -22.61 6.01
C PRO A 236 -1.95 -21.63 7.05
N SER A 237 -3.13 -21.94 7.60
CA SER A 237 -3.79 -21.09 8.61
C SER A 237 -2.93 -20.87 9.86
N THR A 238 -2.07 -21.84 10.18
CA THR A 238 -1.14 -21.82 11.32
C THR A 238 -0.06 -20.74 11.22
N VAL A 239 0.18 -20.17 10.03
CA VAL A 239 1.03 -18.97 9.85
C VAL A 239 0.54 -17.80 10.69
N PHE A 240 -0.76 -17.75 10.95
CA PHE A 240 -1.42 -16.64 11.61
C PHE A 240 -1.77 -16.90 13.08
N GLU A 241 -1.39 -18.08 13.60
CA GLU A 241 -1.53 -18.38 15.01
C GLU A 241 -0.54 -17.58 15.84
N ARG A 242 -0.93 -17.24 17.08
CA ARG A 242 -0.08 -16.44 17.98
C ARG A 242 1.26 -17.12 18.29
N GLU A 243 1.27 -18.44 18.33
CA GLU A 243 2.45 -19.27 18.63
C GLU A 243 3.27 -19.61 17.38
N SER A 244 2.85 -19.13 16.20
CA SER A 244 3.53 -19.42 14.95
C SER A 244 4.99 -18.92 14.96
N PRO A 245 5.98 -19.70 14.52
CA PRO A 245 7.38 -19.28 14.50
C PRO A 245 7.63 -18.09 13.54
N VAL A 246 6.71 -17.83 12.61
CA VAL A 246 6.81 -16.74 11.64
C VAL A 246 6.05 -15.47 12.05
N VAL A 247 5.35 -15.47 13.18
CA VAL A 247 4.54 -14.34 13.68
C VAL A 247 5.35 -13.04 13.81
N THR A 248 6.59 -13.14 14.26
CA THR A 248 7.45 -11.96 14.45
C THR A 248 7.79 -11.31 13.11
N ASP A 249 8.09 -12.11 12.09
CA ASP A 249 8.44 -11.61 10.76
C ASP A 249 7.23 -11.02 10.05
N MET A 250 6.08 -11.63 10.22
CA MET A 250 4.83 -11.09 9.72
C MET A 250 4.45 -9.76 10.37
N ASN A 251 4.66 -9.62 11.69
CA ASN A 251 4.47 -8.35 12.38
C ASN A 251 5.45 -7.26 11.91
N ARG A 252 6.71 -7.64 11.66
CA ARG A 252 7.69 -6.74 11.04
C ARG A 252 7.27 -6.33 9.63
N ALA A 253 6.88 -7.28 8.79
CA ALA A 253 6.39 -7.03 7.43
C ALA A 253 5.17 -6.09 7.46
N ARG A 254 4.21 -6.34 8.34
CA ARG A 254 3.04 -5.48 8.55
C ARG A 254 3.44 -4.05 8.93
N PHE A 255 4.36 -3.91 9.88
CA PHE A 255 4.87 -2.61 10.31
C PHE A 255 5.58 -1.87 9.17
N ILE A 256 6.40 -2.58 8.38
CA ILE A 256 7.08 -2.05 7.19
C ILE A 256 6.05 -1.59 6.15
N CYS A 257 5.05 -2.42 5.80
CA CYS A 257 3.98 -2.04 4.88
C CYS A 257 3.26 -0.78 5.35
N ARG A 258 3.00 -0.65 6.66
CA ARG A 258 2.37 0.55 7.23
C ARG A 258 3.22 1.81 7.05
N ILE A 259 4.53 1.72 7.29
CA ILE A 259 5.47 2.84 7.08
C ILE A 259 5.54 3.17 5.59
N MET A 260 5.68 2.16 4.74
CA MET A 260 5.73 2.32 3.30
C MET A 260 4.44 2.94 2.75
N ALA A 261 3.26 2.53 3.21
CA ALA A 261 2.00 3.14 2.80
C ALA A 261 1.96 4.64 3.11
N ARG A 262 2.44 5.04 4.30
CA ARG A 262 2.59 6.47 4.63
C ARG A 262 3.58 7.13 3.69
N ALA A 263 4.77 6.58 3.52
CA ALA A 263 5.79 7.14 2.62
C ALA A 263 5.29 7.27 1.17
N ALA A 264 4.52 6.28 0.69
CA ALA A 264 3.88 6.27 -0.61
C ALA A 264 2.91 7.44 -0.74
N SER A 265 2.08 7.73 0.28
CA SER A 265 1.14 8.87 0.26
C SER A 265 1.81 10.25 0.12
N TRP A 266 3.12 10.32 0.36
CA TRP A 266 3.96 11.51 0.18
C TRP A 266 4.88 11.43 -1.05
N GLY A 267 4.73 10.42 -1.90
CA GLY A 267 5.51 10.23 -3.14
C GLY A 267 6.94 9.74 -2.93
N LEU A 268 7.33 9.39 -1.70
CA LEU A 268 8.72 9.03 -1.37
C LEU A 268 9.16 7.69 -1.97
N LEU A 269 8.20 6.81 -2.32
CA LEU A 269 8.50 5.51 -2.91
C LEU A 269 8.61 5.55 -4.45
N ARG A 270 8.18 6.63 -5.09
CA ARG A 270 8.14 6.71 -6.56
C ARG A 270 9.53 6.70 -7.21
N PRO A 271 10.58 7.33 -6.65
CA PRO A 271 11.93 7.19 -7.18
C PRO A 271 12.47 5.75 -7.07
N VAL A 272 12.05 5.03 -6.01
CA VAL A 272 12.44 3.64 -5.79
C VAL A 272 11.80 2.71 -6.82
N SER A 273 10.54 2.95 -7.21
CA SER A 273 9.90 2.14 -8.26
C SER A 273 10.59 2.29 -9.62
N PHE A 274 11.12 3.47 -9.94
CA PHE A 274 11.96 3.68 -11.14
C PHE A 274 13.27 2.88 -11.07
N LEU A 275 13.90 2.81 -9.90
CA LEU A 275 15.09 1.97 -9.70
C LEU A 275 14.77 0.48 -9.85
N LEU A 276 13.59 0.01 -9.41
CA LEU A 276 13.17 -1.37 -9.62
C LEU A 276 13.01 -1.72 -11.11
N ASP A 277 12.52 -0.78 -11.93
CA ASP A 277 12.51 -0.91 -13.39
C ASP A 277 13.94 -1.05 -13.96
N TYR A 278 14.90 -0.33 -13.40
CA TYR A 278 16.32 -0.40 -13.78
C TYR A 278 16.99 -1.72 -13.34
N PHE A 279 16.64 -2.25 -12.16
CA PHE A 279 17.16 -3.53 -11.63
C PHE A 279 16.55 -4.78 -12.27
N ARG A 280 15.69 -4.63 -13.29
CA ARG A 280 15.19 -5.76 -14.10
C ARG A 280 16.30 -6.65 -14.65
N VAL A 281 17.54 -6.19 -14.75
CA VAL A 281 18.66 -6.93 -15.36
C VAL A 281 19.44 -7.83 -14.37
N GLY A 282 19.13 -7.84 -13.06
CA GLY A 282 19.85 -8.65 -12.03
C GLY A 282 19.11 -9.90 -11.53
N ASP A 283 19.70 -10.66 -10.59
CA ASP A 283 19.13 -11.89 -9.97
C ASP A 283 17.82 -11.62 -9.19
N PHE A 284 17.64 -10.40 -8.69
CA PHE A 284 16.38 -9.92 -8.10
C PHE A 284 15.31 -9.56 -9.13
N GLY A 285 15.66 -9.54 -10.42
CA GLY A 285 14.81 -9.12 -11.51
C GLY A 285 13.84 -10.20 -12.02
N TYR A 286 14.02 -11.48 -11.67
CA TYR A 286 13.18 -12.56 -12.24
C TYR A 286 11.68 -12.36 -12.01
N PHE A 287 11.29 -11.83 -10.86
CA PHE A 287 9.88 -11.50 -10.56
C PHE A 287 9.36 -10.28 -11.35
N PHE A 288 10.23 -9.32 -11.66
CA PHE A 288 9.86 -8.03 -12.28
C PHE A 288 10.07 -7.99 -13.80
N ARG A 289 10.93 -8.87 -14.35
CA ARG A 289 11.21 -9.02 -15.79
C ARG A 289 9.96 -9.32 -16.62
N PRO A 290 9.08 -10.27 -16.23
CA PRO A 290 7.87 -10.57 -16.98
C PRO A 290 6.70 -9.61 -16.66
N SER A 291 6.85 -8.73 -15.66
CA SER A 291 5.73 -7.87 -15.23
C SER A 291 5.39 -6.80 -16.25
N HIS A 292 4.09 -6.64 -16.56
CA HIS A 292 3.57 -5.48 -17.26
C HIS A 292 4.00 -4.19 -16.54
N PRO A 293 4.41 -3.10 -17.24
CA PRO A 293 4.84 -1.86 -16.60
C PRO A 293 3.83 -1.25 -15.61
N GLY A 294 2.53 -1.49 -15.85
CA GLY A 294 1.47 -1.10 -14.92
C GLY A 294 1.54 -1.78 -13.55
N TYR A 295 2.09 -2.99 -13.47
CA TYR A 295 2.34 -3.65 -12.18
C TYR A 295 3.37 -2.87 -11.36
N ILE A 296 4.54 -2.58 -11.94
CA ILE A 296 5.61 -1.82 -11.25
C ILE A 296 5.12 -0.42 -10.85
N ALA A 297 4.39 0.25 -11.74
CA ALA A 297 3.85 1.58 -11.51
C ALA A 297 2.88 1.64 -10.32
N LEU A 298 2.14 0.55 -10.06
CA LEU A 298 1.07 0.52 -9.06
C LEU A 298 1.41 -0.31 -7.81
N LEU A 299 2.47 -1.12 -7.85
CA LEU A 299 2.89 -2.02 -6.77
C LEU A 299 3.20 -1.29 -5.46
N MET A 300 3.75 -0.08 -5.54
CA MET A 300 4.13 0.72 -4.38
C MET A 300 3.16 1.86 -4.09
N THR A 301 1.95 1.81 -4.66
CA THR A 301 0.91 2.79 -4.33
C THR A 301 0.45 2.63 -2.89
N GLN A 302 -0.06 3.73 -2.32
CA GLN A 302 -0.60 3.73 -0.96
C GLN A 302 -1.65 2.62 -0.78
N THR A 303 -2.59 2.48 -1.71
CA THR A 303 -3.69 1.51 -1.58
C THR A 303 -3.20 0.06 -1.60
N MET A 304 -2.20 -0.23 -2.44
CA MET A 304 -1.58 -1.55 -2.51
C MET A 304 -0.90 -1.92 -1.19
N LEU A 305 -0.13 -0.99 -0.64
CA LEU A 305 0.59 -1.17 0.64
C LEU A 305 -0.36 -1.23 1.85
N GLU A 306 -1.46 -0.47 1.83
CA GLU A 306 -2.52 -0.57 2.84
C GLU A 306 -3.24 -1.91 2.78
N LYS A 307 -3.55 -2.44 1.58
CA LYS A 307 -4.11 -3.79 1.44
C LYS A 307 -3.14 -4.87 1.94
N LEU A 308 -1.86 -4.75 1.62
CA LEU A 308 -0.81 -5.66 2.13
C LEU A 308 -0.74 -5.63 3.66
N GLU A 309 -0.68 -4.44 4.26
CA GLU A 309 -0.72 -4.28 5.71
C GLU A 309 -1.98 -4.90 6.32
N ASN A 310 -3.12 -4.69 5.64
CA ASN A 310 -4.40 -5.19 6.10
C ASN A 310 -4.50 -6.71 6.03
N GLN A 311 -4.08 -7.37 4.94
CA GLN A 311 -4.10 -8.82 4.87
C GLN A 311 -3.18 -9.45 5.91
N LEU A 312 -1.99 -8.87 6.11
CA LEU A 312 -1.10 -9.28 7.20
C LEU A 312 -1.74 -9.11 8.57
N ARG A 313 -2.68 -8.17 8.76
CA ARG A 313 -3.46 -8.00 10.00
C ARG A 313 -4.61 -9.00 10.11
N CYS A 314 -5.44 -9.11 9.08
CA CYS A 314 -6.73 -9.81 9.12
C CYS A 314 -6.57 -11.31 9.26
N CYS A 315 -5.51 -11.84 8.66
CA CYS A 315 -5.27 -13.26 8.72
C CYS A 315 -4.85 -13.71 10.14
N TYR A 316 -4.36 -12.84 11.03
CA TYR A 316 -4.16 -13.14 12.48
C TYR A 316 -5.44 -13.49 13.24
N THR A 317 -6.61 -13.20 12.68
CA THR A 317 -7.89 -13.42 13.34
C THR A 317 -8.74 -14.33 12.47
N ILE A 318 -8.26 -15.55 12.22
CA ILE A 318 -9.11 -16.59 11.64
C ILE A 318 -10.18 -16.93 12.68
N PRO A 319 -11.48 -16.72 12.39
CA PRO A 319 -12.53 -17.03 13.35
C PRO A 319 -12.53 -18.51 13.74
N ASP A 320 -12.76 -18.80 15.03
CA ASP A 320 -12.76 -20.17 15.56
C ASP A 320 -13.76 -21.08 14.82
N TYR A 321 -14.87 -20.54 14.31
CA TYR A 321 -15.85 -21.34 13.56
C TYR A 321 -15.26 -21.86 12.24
N ILE A 322 -14.39 -21.10 11.57
CA ILE A 322 -13.72 -21.52 10.34
C ILE A 322 -12.73 -22.65 10.64
N LEU A 323 -12.00 -22.56 11.76
CA LEU A 323 -11.12 -23.63 12.22
C LEU A 323 -11.91 -24.89 12.62
N LYS A 324 -13.12 -24.72 13.17
CA LYS A 324 -14.03 -25.84 13.47
C LYS A 324 -14.54 -26.52 12.20
N LEU A 325 -14.83 -25.77 11.13
CA LEU A 325 -15.26 -26.34 9.84
C LEU A 325 -14.26 -27.38 9.34
N GLN A 326 -12.95 -27.13 9.42
CA GLN A 326 -11.93 -28.12 9.01
C GLN A 326 -12.10 -29.51 9.67
N LYS A 327 -12.62 -29.53 10.90
CA LYS A 327 -12.85 -30.73 11.71
C LYS A 327 -14.29 -31.25 11.63
N ASP A 328 -15.16 -30.57 10.90
CA ASP A 328 -16.57 -30.91 10.78
C ASP A 328 -16.75 -32.13 9.85
N ALA A 329 -17.46 -33.14 10.35
CA ALA A 329 -17.76 -34.37 9.62
C ALA A 329 -18.76 -34.17 8.47
N THR A 330 -19.45 -33.02 8.43
CA THR A 330 -20.44 -32.68 7.39
C THR A 330 -19.83 -32.10 6.11
N ILE A 331 -18.52 -31.80 6.12
CA ILE A 331 -17.83 -31.34 4.91
C ILE A 331 -17.75 -32.46 3.88
N ARG A 332 -17.99 -32.10 2.61
CA ARG A 332 -17.83 -32.97 1.44
C ARG A 332 -16.36 -33.43 1.30
N ARG A 333 -15.99 -34.55 1.94
CA ARG A 333 -14.61 -35.09 1.94
C ARG A 333 -14.21 -35.76 0.63
N ASP A 334 -15.13 -36.01 -0.29
CA ASP A 334 -14.83 -36.73 -1.52
C ASP A 334 -14.22 -35.82 -2.62
N LEU A 335 -14.07 -34.51 -2.38
CA LEU A 335 -13.61 -33.53 -3.36
C LEU A 335 -12.15 -33.73 -3.80
N PRO A 336 -11.82 -33.85 -5.10
CA PRO A 336 -10.42 -33.83 -5.55
C PRO A 336 -9.66 -32.59 -5.06
N LEU A 337 -8.57 -32.80 -4.31
CA LEU A 337 -7.75 -31.73 -3.75
C LEU A 337 -6.27 -32.01 -4.04
N LEU A 338 -5.56 -31.05 -4.62
CA LEU A 338 -4.13 -31.18 -4.88
C LEU A 338 -3.38 -30.03 -4.25
N VAL A 339 -2.38 -30.34 -3.42
CA VAL A 339 -1.43 -29.37 -2.87
C VAL A 339 -0.10 -29.53 -3.57
N VAL A 340 0.51 -28.44 -4.02
CA VAL A 340 1.86 -28.43 -4.57
C VAL A 340 2.73 -27.55 -3.69
N GLY A 341 3.66 -28.13 -2.92
CA GLY A 341 4.56 -27.40 -2.03
C GLY A 341 5.93 -27.15 -2.64
N ALA A 342 6.47 -25.94 -2.48
CA ALA A 342 7.82 -25.58 -2.93
C ALA A 342 8.84 -25.76 -1.80
N THR A 343 10.09 -26.11 -2.13
CA THR A 343 11.10 -26.40 -1.09
C THR A 343 12.43 -25.66 -1.21
N ASP A 344 12.65 -24.86 -2.25
CA ASP A 344 13.88 -24.07 -2.32
C ASP A 344 13.79 -22.82 -1.42
N SER A 345 14.43 -22.89 -0.24
CA SER A 345 14.50 -21.81 0.75
C SER A 345 15.89 -21.15 0.76
N THR A 346 16.27 -20.47 -0.32
CA THR A 346 17.56 -19.76 -0.40
C THR A 346 17.68 -18.50 0.49
N LYS A 347 17.34 -18.52 1.79
CA LYS A 347 17.67 -17.40 2.70
C LYS A 347 18.00 -17.83 4.13
N LYS A 348 19.29 -17.72 4.50
CA LYS A 348 19.72 -17.64 5.91
C LYS A 348 19.10 -16.40 6.55
N ARG A 349 18.37 -16.56 7.66
CA ARG A 349 17.73 -15.45 8.37
C ARG A 349 18.76 -14.65 9.20
N PRO A 350 18.72 -13.31 9.22
CA PRO A 350 19.80 -12.53 9.83
C PRO A 350 19.86 -12.47 11.37
N ARG A 351 18.88 -12.96 12.14
CA ARG A 351 18.93 -13.06 13.63
C ARG A 351 17.61 -13.59 14.23
N GLY A 352 17.70 -14.66 15.03
CA GLY A 352 16.67 -15.16 15.95
C GLY A 352 15.43 -15.77 15.27
N GLY A 353 15.01 -16.96 15.72
CA GLY A 353 13.91 -17.74 15.13
C GLY A 353 14.41 -19.03 14.46
N LEU A 354 13.50 -19.76 13.82
CA LEU A 354 13.83 -20.96 13.03
C LEU A 354 14.85 -20.63 11.93
N THR A 355 15.77 -21.55 11.67
CA THR A 355 16.66 -21.55 10.50
C THR A 355 15.86 -21.61 9.19
N GLY A 356 16.52 -21.43 8.05
CA GLY A 356 15.87 -21.58 6.74
C GLY A 356 15.26 -22.97 6.55
N ASP A 357 16.00 -24.01 6.93
CA ASP A 357 15.57 -25.41 6.84
C ASP A 357 14.45 -25.73 7.82
N GLU A 358 14.53 -25.25 9.07
CA GLU A 358 13.45 -25.43 10.05
C GLU A 358 12.17 -24.68 9.64
N THR A 359 12.31 -23.47 9.07
CA THR A 359 11.16 -22.72 8.54
C THR A 359 10.53 -23.48 7.38
N LEU A 360 11.34 -24.04 6.49
CA LEU A 360 10.88 -24.82 5.36
C LEU A 360 10.17 -26.10 5.81
N GLN A 361 10.76 -26.85 6.74
CA GLN A 361 10.14 -28.06 7.28
C GLN A 361 8.81 -27.73 7.95
N TRP A 362 8.79 -26.69 8.81
CA TRP A 362 7.56 -26.22 9.43
C TRP A 362 6.52 -25.80 8.38
N TRP A 363 6.91 -25.11 7.32
CA TRP A 363 6.03 -24.71 6.23
C TRP A 363 5.37 -25.92 5.55
N LEU A 364 6.17 -26.94 5.20
CA LEU A 364 5.68 -28.16 4.56
C LEU A 364 4.76 -28.97 5.48
N ASP A 365 5.14 -29.15 6.75
CA ASP A 365 4.34 -29.88 7.73
C ASP A 365 2.97 -29.22 7.91
N ASN A 366 2.92 -27.89 7.89
CA ASN A 366 1.68 -27.15 8.04
C ASN A 366 0.83 -27.13 6.77
N GLN A 367 1.42 -27.27 5.57
CA GLN A 367 0.65 -27.46 4.35
C GLN A 367 0.00 -28.85 4.26
N GLN A 368 0.57 -29.88 4.89
CA GLN A 368 -0.08 -31.20 4.91
C GLN A 368 -1.44 -31.19 5.62
N LEU A 369 -1.72 -30.17 6.45
CA LEU A 369 -3.03 -29.99 7.09
C LEU A 369 -4.16 -29.81 6.09
N PHE A 370 -3.90 -29.26 4.90
CA PHE A 370 -4.89 -29.12 3.83
C PHE A 370 -5.42 -30.48 3.36
N LEU A 371 -4.58 -31.53 3.40
CA LEU A 371 -4.95 -32.88 2.98
C LEU A 371 -6.05 -33.47 3.84
N ARG A 372 -6.16 -33.04 5.11
CA ARG A 372 -7.21 -33.55 6.00
C ARG A 372 -8.61 -33.20 5.50
N SER A 373 -8.75 -32.16 4.68
CA SER A 373 -10.05 -31.69 4.20
C SER A 373 -10.66 -32.55 3.11
N SER A 374 -9.94 -33.53 2.56
CA SER A 374 -10.47 -34.45 1.55
C SER A 374 -9.81 -35.82 1.62
N ASP A 375 -10.61 -36.87 1.39
CA ASP A 375 -10.16 -38.26 1.24
C ASP A 375 -9.50 -38.50 -0.13
N ASN A 376 -9.72 -37.61 -1.11
CA ASN A 376 -9.09 -37.60 -2.44
C ASN A 376 -8.03 -36.49 -2.54
N ALA A 377 -7.30 -36.26 -1.44
CA ALA A 377 -6.23 -35.28 -1.39
C ALA A 377 -4.89 -35.86 -1.84
N GLY A 378 -4.17 -35.12 -2.68
CA GLY A 378 -2.79 -35.41 -3.09
C GLY A 378 -1.85 -34.28 -2.70
N PHE A 379 -0.57 -34.61 -2.51
CA PHE A 379 0.50 -33.66 -2.28
C PHE A 379 1.66 -33.91 -3.25
N ILE A 380 2.10 -32.87 -3.95
CA ILE A 380 3.29 -32.87 -4.80
C ILE A 380 4.35 -31.98 -4.17
N PHE A 381 5.55 -32.51 -3.98
CA PHE A 381 6.71 -31.76 -3.52
C PHE A 381 7.57 -31.34 -4.73
N ARG A 382 7.86 -30.04 -4.85
CA ARG A 382 8.77 -29.50 -5.88
C ARG A 382 10.06 -29.03 -5.23
N THR A 383 11.14 -29.79 -5.46
CA THR A 383 12.51 -29.49 -5.00
C THR A 383 13.27 -28.54 -5.90
N ASP A 384 12.77 -28.39 -7.12
CA ASP A 384 13.30 -27.52 -8.17
C ASP A 384 12.68 -26.11 -8.14
N TYR A 385 11.75 -25.82 -7.20
CA TYR A 385 10.96 -24.59 -7.16
C TYR A 385 11.13 -23.86 -5.83
N ASN A 386 11.23 -22.53 -5.92
CA ASN A 386 10.94 -21.63 -4.79
C ASN A 386 9.45 -21.23 -4.77
N HIS A 387 9.03 -20.60 -3.66
CA HIS A 387 7.63 -20.17 -3.44
C HIS A 387 7.03 -19.41 -4.63
N VAL A 388 7.77 -18.44 -5.16
CA VAL A 388 7.31 -17.55 -6.23
C VAL A 388 7.18 -18.30 -7.55
N GLN A 389 8.15 -19.16 -7.87
CA GLN A 389 8.08 -20.01 -9.06
C GLN A 389 6.88 -20.96 -8.98
N CYS A 390 6.61 -21.56 -7.82
CA CYS A 390 5.51 -22.52 -7.66
C CYS A 390 4.14 -21.85 -7.84
N VAL A 391 3.97 -20.64 -7.29
CA VAL A 391 2.71 -19.90 -7.37
C VAL A 391 2.42 -19.36 -8.76
N LEU A 392 3.47 -19.08 -9.55
CA LEU A 392 3.34 -18.38 -10.83
C LEU A 392 3.51 -19.27 -12.07
N ASP A 393 3.84 -20.54 -11.87
CA ASP A 393 3.97 -21.50 -12.96
C ASP A 393 2.60 -22.00 -13.43
N MET A 394 2.20 -21.52 -14.61
CA MET A 394 0.92 -21.84 -15.22
C MET A 394 0.93 -23.17 -15.97
N GLU A 395 2.09 -23.69 -16.34
CA GLU A 395 2.21 -25.04 -16.88
C GLU A 395 1.97 -26.05 -15.77
N LEU A 396 2.59 -25.84 -14.61
CA LEU A 396 2.32 -26.61 -13.40
C LEU A 396 0.84 -26.56 -13.01
N ALA A 397 0.24 -25.36 -12.98
CA ALA A 397 -1.18 -25.20 -12.65
C ALA A 397 -2.10 -25.90 -13.67
N ALA A 398 -1.79 -25.82 -14.98
CA ALA A 398 -2.56 -26.49 -16.02
C ALA A 398 -2.46 -28.02 -15.92
N ASN A 399 -1.25 -28.56 -15.71
CA ASN A 399 -1.04 -29.99 -15.50
C ASN A 399 -1.75 -30.51 -14.25
N ALA A 400 -1.70 -29.76 -13.15
CA ALA A 400 -2.49 -30.04 -11.95
C ALA A 400 -4.00 -30.05 -12.24
N THR A 401 -4.48 -29.13 -13.08
CA THR A 401 -5.88 -29.05 -13.50
C THR A 401 -6.29 -30.28 -14.30
N LYS A 402 -5.48 -30.72 -15.27
CA LYS A 402 -5.72 -31.94 -16.03
C LYS A 402 -5.87 -33.15 -15.11
N ALA A 403 -4.97 -33.29 -14.13
CA ALA A 403 -5.05 -34.39 -13.15
C ALA A 403 -6.35 -34.36 -12.31
N ILE A 404 -6.77 -33.18 -11.85
CA ILE A 404 -8.04 -33.01 -11.13
C ILE A 404 -9.24 -33.34 -12.03
N LEU A 405 -9.24 -32.88 -13.29
CA LEU A 405 -10.30 -33.18 -14.25
C LEU A 405 -10.44 -34.68 -14.51
N THR A 406 -9.32 -35.41 -14.62
CA THR A 406 -9.34 -36.88 -14.74
C THR A 406 -9.99 -37.54 -13.52
N GLN A 407 -9.69 -37.08 -12.29
CA GLN A 407 -10.33 -37.61 -11.08
C GLN A 407 -11.84 -37.32 -11.04
N ILE A 408 -12.25 -36.11 -11.45
CA ILE A 408 -13.67 -35.74 -11.55
C ILE A 408 -14.39 -36.64 -12.56
N HIS A 409 -13.78 -36.88 -13.72
CA HIS A 409 -14.37 -37.72 -14.76
C HIS A 409 -14.55 -39.18 -14.32
N ASN A 410 -13.53 -39.77 -13.69
CA ASN A 410 -13.58 -41.15 -13.21
C ASN A 410 -14.68 -41.38 -12.16
N LYS A 411 -15.04 -40.36 -11.39
CA LYS A 411 -16.14 -40.40 -10.43
C LYS A 411 -17.54 -40.37 -11.03
N ILE A 412 -17.69 -39.91 -12.27
CA ILE A 412 -18.99 -39.86 -12.94
C ILE A 412 -19.32 -41.21 -13.60
N ILE A 413 -18.30 -42.03 -13.88
CA ILE A 413 -18.40 -43.31 -14.59
C ILE A 413 -18.65 -44.48 -13.62
N HIS A 414 -18.33 -44.32 -12.34
CA HIS A 414 -18.55 -45.29 -11.26
C HIS A 414 -19.66 -44.81 -10.33
#